data_AF-A0A1T4JU60-F1
#
_entry.id   AF-A0A1T4JU60-F1
#
_cell.length_a   1.000
_cell.length_b   1.000
_cell.length_c   1.000
_cell.angle_alpha   90.00
_cell.angle_beta   90.00
_cell.angle_gamma   90.00
#
_symmetry.space_group_name_H-M   'P 1'
#
loop_
_entity.id
_entity.type
_entity.pdbx_description
1 polymer ?
#
loop_
_entity_poly.entity_id
_entity_poly.type
_entity_poly.pdbx_seq_one_letter_code
_entity_poly.pdbx_strand_id
1 'polypeptide(L)'
;METNSENQLQDFDMCLAISEKAINGGLKTAWAAWKKTKQIKDMLQLRLKNNNGEQTKEGLDVKIAAPTISLSAENAGSLQVQVTLKLESGTVYYNSDKMLAEEKVRNWSFSFVTELGKRKTNLSTLKTADEESYNDAVAIMNNAKANDPSLSESVFSLEYLFLELTHIDITKLKATDIKGVPEDVDNKALTVAKKALNELTKGNMLNKDFMLGTVVRMTPSSFVPTLSLSDYTYGINRASSAPTLDYLGMFGGRQLPRNIETAKKKMPHAWVQPQMLGSTKGSVAGVLVISKNTFMYSYFAPLFKKLLDRSALRTDVSKVYEKALPVLQDNYYTWDYLFETSSVEVRAVDSVRQAILNALERSTIGDILSFSWGILSKIADLIFRINQHSSWTISFKPQPGTNELLFEGNIFVNAAAVLEIEASLLFKSINVEVGSQKIKGTQKFSGTILLEGKADELDGDDMLSQFSVKPKLKDKIKFEKLILDTDSTGYISIQNFIGDALKNTFIPYPSLRDALSATQTAIGAKLANLVNDMIGKFSIDMTNYAFIPPGGGVLLYQRPHFSGSGDLFIDAIYKTPEA
;
A
#
# COMPACT_ATOMS: atom_id res chain seq x y z
N MET A 1 9.64 18.34 5.00
CA MET A 1 10.07 17.72 6.27
C MET A 1 10.28 16.25 5.94
N GLU A 2 11.50 15.75 6.09
CA GLU A 2 11.77 14.33 5.89
C GLU A 2 11.11 13.54 7.03
N THR A 3 9.99 12.89 6.73
CA THR A 3 9.28 11.95 7.62
C THR A 3 9.80 10.52 7.45
N ASN A 4 10.94 10.34 6.79
CA ASN A 4 11.42 9.03 6.38
C ASN A 4 12.02 8.30 7.59
N SER A 5 11.28 7.31 8.10
CA SER A 5 11.86 6.28 8.94
C SER A 5 12.95 5.53 8.18
N GLU A 6 14.05 5.19 8.85
CA GLU A 6 15.08 4.27 8.34
C GLU A 6 14.65 2.80 8.46
N ASN A 7 13.51 2.54 9.11
CA ASN A 7 12.99 1.20 9.29
C ASN A 7 12.46 0.59 7.99
N GLN A 8 12.53 -0.74 7.87
CA GLN A 8 12.14 -1.48 6.66
C GLN A 8 11.38 -2.76 6.99
N LEU A 9 10.29 -3.02 6.27
CA LEU A 9 9.55 -4.27 6.41
C LEU A 9 10.22 -5.38 5.57
N GLN A 10 11.07 -6.17 6.22
CA GLN A 10 11.78 -7.28 5.55
C GLN A 10 11.03 -8.62 5.65
N ASP A 11 10.56 -8.95 6.86
CA ASP A 11 9.97 -10.26 7.18
C ASP A 11 8.44 -10.20 7.37
N PHE A 12 7.85 -9.00 7.33
CA PHE A 12 6.42 -8.75 7.50
C PHE A 12 5.86 -8.02 6.28
N ASP A 13 4.57 -8.21 6.00
CA ASP A 13 3.91 -7.54 4.87
C ASP A 13 3.40 -6.15 5.26
N MET A 14 3.05 -5.96 6.53
CA MET A 14 2.61 -4.67 7.06
C MET A 14 3.05 -4.43 8.51
N CYS A 15 3.07 -3.16 8.90
CA CYS A 15 3.12 -2.69 10.27
C CYS A 15 2.10 -1.58 10.48
N LEU A 16 1.19 -1.72 11.43
CA LEU A 16 0.42 -0.59 11.95
C LEU A 16 1.06 -0.18 13.29
N ALA A 17 1.76 0.95 13.30
CA ALA A 17 2.44 1.48 14.48
C ALA A 17 1.60 2.59 15.12
N ILE A 18 1.05 2.35 16.30
CA ILE A 18 0.22 3.31 17.03
C ILE A 18 1.02 3.93 18.16
N SER A 19 1.05 5.26 18.24
CA SER A 19 1.79 5.98 19.27
C SER A 19 1.19 5.82 20.66
N GLU A 20 2.05 5.83 21.69
CA GLU A 20 1.62 5.85 23.09
C GLU A 20 0.59 6.95 23.39
N LYS A 21 0.77 8.15 22.81
CA LYS A 21 -0.17 9.28 22.94
C LYS A 21 -1.57 8.91 22.45
N ALA A 22 -1.66 8.24 21.29
CA ALA A 22 -2.95 7.81 20.74
C ALA A 22 -3.59 6.72 21.59
N ILE A 23 -2.80 5.75 22.07
CA ILE A 23 -3.30 4.69 22.96
C ILE A 23 -3.86 5.30 24.25
N ASN A 24 -3.13 6.22 24.88
CA ASN A 24 -3.60 6.95 26.06
C ASN A 24 -4.87 7.79 25.79
N GLY A 25 -5.01 8.32 24.57
CA GLY A 25 -6.24 8.94 24.10
C GLY A 25 -7.42 7.96 24.08
N GLY A 26 -7.24 6.79 23.47
CA GLY A 26 -8.26 5.72 23.45
C GLY A 26 -8.61 5.19 24.84
N LEU A 27 -7.60 4.98 25.70
CA LEU A 27 -7.80 4.58 27.10
C LEU A 27 -8.70 5.56 27.87
N LYS A 28 -8.60 6.87 27.58
CA LYS A 28 -9.47 7.88 28.19
C LYS A 28 -10.93 7.71 27.76
N THR A 29 -11.18 7.45 26.47
CA THR A 29 -12.52 7.16 25.94
C THR A 29 -13.08 5.88 26.54
N ALA A 30 -12.30 4.79 26.50
CA ALA A 30 -12.67 3.50 27.10
C ALA A 30 -12.99 3.62 28.60
N TRP A 31 -12.22 4.43 29.34
CA TRP A 31 -12.46 4.70 30.75
C TRP A 31 -13.77 5.42 31.00
N ALA A 32 -14.11 6.41 30.17
CA ALA A 32 -15.37 7.14 30.26
C ALA A 32 -16.57 6.21 29.99
N ALA A 33 -16.48 5.39 28.93
CA ALA A 33 -17.50 4.39 28.60
C ALA A 33 -17.68 3.36 29.74
N TRP A 34 -16.58 2.82 30.28
CA TRP A 34 -16.63 1.90 31.42
C TRP A 34 -17.31 2.52 32.65
N LYS A 35 -16.98 3.77 33.02
CA LYS A 35 -17.63 4.47 34.14
C LYS A 35 -19.13 4.62 33.90
N LYS A 36 -19.55 4.99 32.68
CA LYS A 36 -20.96 5.09 32.28
C LYS A 36 -21.67 3.75 32.45
N THR A 37 -21.11 2.66 31.93
CA THR A 37 -21.69 1.30 32.01
C THR A 37 -21.81 0.81 33.44
N LYS A 38 -20.83 1.09 34.29
CA LYS A 38 -20.85 0.73 35.73
C LYS A 38 -21.65 1.72 36.59
N GLN A 39 -22.24 2.75 35.99
CA GLN A 39 -22.95 3.83 36.70
C GLN A 39 -22.08 4.51 37.77
N ILE A 40 -20.76 4.52 37.54
CA ILE A 40 -19.80 5.18 38.41
C ILE A 40 -19.80 6.66 38.05
N LYS A 41 -20.11 7.51 39.03
CA LYS A 41 -20.03 8.97 38.92
C LYS A 41 -18.55 9.42 38.90
N ASP A 42 -18.28 10.63 39.37
CA ASP A 42 -16.89 11.13 39.47
C ASP A 42 -16.07 10.46 40.57
N MET A 43 -16.72 10.02 41.66
CA MET A 43 -16.06 9.43 42.82
C MET A 43 -16.26 7.92 42.85
N LEU A 44 -15.15 7.18 42.95
CA LEU A 44 -15.10 5.75 43.15
C LEU A 44 -14.91 5.43 44.63
N GLN A 45 -15.77 4.56 45.18
CA GLN A 45 -15.68 4.10 46.56
C GLN A 45 -15.12 2.68 46.59
N LEU A 46 -13.90 2.54 47.08
CA LEU A 46 -13.18 1.27 47.20
C LEU A 46 -13.04 0.91 48.68
N ARG A 47 -13.90 0.04 49.18
CA ARG A 47 -13.85 -0.44 50.58
C ARG A 47 -13.14 -1.78 50.66
N LEU A 48 -12.24 -1.91 51.64
CA LEU A 48 -11.55 -3.17 51.90
C LEU A 48 -12.52 -4.19 52.50
N LYS A 49 -12.30 -5.47 52.21
CA LYS A 49 -13.06 -6.58 52.82
C LYS A 49 -12.28 -7.22 53.96
N ASN A 50 -12.97 -7.63 55.02
CA ASN A 50 -12.39 -8.45 56.08
C ASN A 50 -12.26 -9.92 55.62
N ASN A 51 -11.74 -10.78 56.50
CA ASN A 51 -11.58 -12.23 56.21
C ASN A 51 -12.91 -12.95 55.95
N ASN A 52 -14.04 -12.38 56.39
CA ASN A 52 -15.38 -12.92 56.16
C ASN A 52 -16.00 -12.39 54.86
N GLY A 53 -15.29 -11.54 54.10
CA GLY A 53 -15.76 -10.92 52.87
C GLY A 53 -16.64 -9.67 53.08
N GLU A 54 -16.86 -9.23 54.31
CA GLU A 54 -17.67 -8.06 54.64
C GLU A 54 -16.87 -6.77 54.42
N GLN A 55 -17.54 -5.72 53.95
CA GLN A 55 -16.90 -4.41 53.78
C GLN A 55 -16.54 -3.78 55.12
N THR A 56 -15.32 -3.30 55.23
CA THR A 56 -14.81 -2.54 56.37
C THR A 56 -15.01 -1.04 56.16
N LYS A 57 -14.80 -0.25 57.22
CA LYS A 57 -14.74 1.21 57.12
C LYS A 57 -13.45 1.72 56.46
N GLU A 58 -12.43 0.86 56.34
CA GLU A 58 -11.19 1.21 55.66
C GLU A 58 -11.37 1.17 54.14
N GLY A 59 -10.76 2.12 53.46
CA GLY A 59 -10.87 2.20 52.02
C GLY A 59 -10.44 3.54 51.46
N LEU A 60 -10.90 3.79 50.25
CA LEU A 60 -10.53 4.93 49.44
C LEU A 60 -11.77 5.49 48.75
N ASP A 61 -12.08 6.76 48.96
CA ASP A 61 -13.03 7.52 48.15
C ASP A 61 -12.24 8.46 47.26
N VAL A 62 -12.28 8.23 45.95
CA VAL A 62 -11.34 8.89 45.05
C VAL A 62 -11.93 9.21 43.69
N LYS A 63 -11.56 10.38 43.17
CA LYS A 63 -11.65 10.68 41.76
C LYS A 63 -10.40 10.15 41.08
N ILE A 64 -10.56 9.07 40.32
CA ILE A 64 -9.47 8.41 39.60
C ILE A 64 -9.49 8.84 38.12
N ALA A 65 -8.34 9.27 37.62
CA ALA A 65 -8.17 9.57 36.21
C ALA A 65 -8.17 8.27 35.39
N ALA A 66 -8.31 8.39 34.06
CA ALA A 66 -8.11 7.25 33.18
C ALA A 66 -6.69 6.67 33.38
N PRO A 67 -6.52 5.33 33.37
CA PRO A 67 -5.20 4.72 33.41
C PRO A 67 -4.40 5.18 32.18
N THR A 68 -3.12 5.47 32.38
CA THR A 68 -2.19 5.73 31.28
C THR A 68 -1.17 4.63 31.18
N ILE A 69 -0.69 4.35 29.97
CA ILE A 69 0.43 3.45 29.71
C ILE A 69 1.66 4.23 29.29
N SER A 70 2.82 3.68 29.63
CA SER A 70 4.10 4.01 29.05
C SER A 70 4.71 2.77 28.41
N LEU A 71 5.03 2.89 27.13
CA LEU A 71 5.70 1.89 26.31
C LEU A 71 7.21 1.92 26.54
N SER A 72 7.76 3.07 26.96
CA SER A 72 9.19 3.30 27.21
C SER A 72 9.64 2.95 28.64
N ALA A 73 8.92 2.07 29.34
CA ALA A 73 9.24 1.67 30.70
C ALA A 73 10.64 1.04 30.81
N GLU A 74 11.46 1.56 31.71
CA GLU A 74 12.79 1.03 31.99
C GLU A 74 12.69 -0.41 32.55
N ASN A 75 13.55 -1.31 32.08
CA ASN A 75 13.58 -2.73 32.49
C ASN A 75 12.32 -3.54 32.17
N ALA A 76 11.39 -3.03 31.36
CA ALA A 76 10.24 -3.80 30.90
C ALA A 76 10.65 -4.85 29.86
N GLY A 77 10.10 -6.07 29.99
CA GLY A 77 10.21 -7.12 28.97
C GLY A 77 9.58 -6.73 27.63
N SER A 78 9.80 -7.53 26.58
CA SER A 78 9.45 -7.16 25.19
C SER A 78 7.99 -6.72 24.99
N LEU A 79 7.05 -7.33 25.71
CA LEU A 79 5.61 -7.03 25.67
C LEU A 79 5.07 -6.39 26.95
N GLN A 80 5.96 -5.90 27.82
CA GLN A 80 5.57 -5.27 29.06
C GLN A 80 5.46 -3.74 28.91
N VAL A 81 4.45 -3.17 29.57
CA VAL A 81 4.18 -1.74 29.62
C VAL A 81 4.06 -1.29 31.07
N GLN A 82 4.42 -0.04 31.35
CA GLN A 82 4.15 0.56 32.66
C GLN A 82 2.78 1.21 32.63
N VAL A 83 1.88 0.78 33.50
CA VAL A 83 0.58 1.40 33.71
C VAL A 83 0.68 2.36 34.90
N THR A 84 0.06 3.52 34.80
CA THR A 84 -0.07 4.49 35.89
C THR A 84 -1.52 4.72 36.23
N LEU A 85 -1.88 4.52 37.50
CA LEU A 85 -3.16 4.90 38.08
C LEU A 85 -2.98 6.23 38.84
N LYS A 86 -3.64 7.28 38.37
CA LYS A 86 -3.59 8.61 38.99
C LYS A 86 -4.87 8.89 39.78
N LEU A 87 -4.69 9.13 41.08
CA LEU A 87 -5.72 9.59 42.01
C LEU A 87 -5.71 11.12 42.01
N GLU A 88 -6.67 11.75 41.33
CA GLU A 88 -6.72 13.22 41.18
C GLU A 88 -6.99 13.88 42.54
N SER A 89 -8.02 13.40 43.24
CA SER A 89 -8.42 13.88 44.55
C SER A 89 -9.20 12.81 45.30
N GLY A 90 -9.22 12.87 46.64
CA GLY A 90 -9.99 11.91 47.43
C GLY A 90 -9.66 11.91 48.91
N THR A 91 -10.12 10.87 49.61
CA THR A 91 -9.80 10.59 51.01
C THR A 91 -9.54 9.10 51.20
N VAL A 92 -8.44 8.75 51.86
CA VAL A 92 -8.19 7.40 52.39
C VAL A 92 -8.72 7.34 53.81
N TYR A 93 -9.48 6.29 54.11
CA TYR A 93 -9.97 5.99 55.46
C TYR A 93 -9.17 4.80 56.01
N TYR A 94 -8.47 4.98 57.12
CA TYR A 94 -7.57 3.96 57.69
C TYR A 94 -7.66 3.93 59.22
N ASN A 95 -7.43 2.78 59.85
CA ASN A 95 -7.42 2.69 61.31
C ASN A 95 -6.07 3.18 61.88
N SER A 96 -6.10 4.30 62.60
CA SER A 96 -4.98 4.80 63.40
C SER A 96 -5.29 4.65 64.89
N ASP A 97 -4.50 3.83 65.60
CA ASP A 97 -4.45 3.70 67.05
C ASP A 97 -5.79 3.82 67.79
N LYS A 98 -6.80 3.08 67.28
CA LYS A 98 -8.19 2.90 67.78
C LYS A 98 -9.28 3.81 67.19
N MET A 99 -8.96 4.74 66.29
CA MET A 99 -9.96 5.54 65.57
C MET A 99 -9.78 5.45 64.05
N LEU A 100 -10.88 5.66 63.32
CA LEU A 100 -10.83 5.81 61.87
C LEU A 100 -10.27 7.20 61.55
N ALA A 101 -9.08 7.23 60.97
CA ALA A 101 -8.43 8.44 60.51
C ALA A 101 -8.70 8.66 59.00
N GLU A 102 -8.54 9.91 58.58
CA GLU A 102 -8.68 10.34 57.19
C GLU A 102 -7.38 10.94 56.69
N GLU A 103 -6.97 10.57 55.48
CA GLU A 103 -5.86 11.21 54.77
C GLU A 103 -6.34 11.75 53.42
N LYS A 104 -5.99 13.00 53.09
CA LYS A 104 -6.47 13.62 51.84
C LYS A 104 -5.54 13.26 50.68
N VAL A 105 -6.13 12.70 49.63
CA VAL A 105 -5.43 12.35 48.40
C VAL A 105 -5.42 13.55 47.46
N ARG A 106 -4.25 13.91 46.95
CA ARG A 106 -4.08 14.96 45.93
C ARG A 106 -3.00 14.55 44.94
N ASN A 107 -3.40 14.19 43.72
CA ASN A 107 -2.50 13.78 42.63
C ASN A 107 -1.54 12.62 42.94
N TRP A 108 -1.94 11.67 43.80
CA TRP A 108 -1.13 10.47 44.03
C TRP A 108 -1.13 9.59 42.78
N SER A 109 0.01 9.04 42.41
CA SER A 109 0.15 8.20 41.21
C SER A 109 0.85 6.90 41.58
N PHE A 110 0.28 5.77 41.15
CA PHE A 110 0.80 4.43 41.39
C PHE A 110 1.14 3.81 40.05
N SER A 111 2.41 3.50 39.84
CA SER A 111 2.91 2.89 38.61
C SER A 111 3.23 1.42 38.82
N PHE A 112 2.98 0.59 37.82
CA PHE A 112 3.39 -0.82 37.83
C PHE A 112 3.62 -1.32 36.42
N VAL A 113 4.45 -2.34 36.27
CA VAL A 113 4.67 -3.01 34.98
C VAL A 113 3.69 -4.17 34.84
N THR A 114 3.06 -4.28 33.68
CA THR A 114 2.21 -5.41 33.30
C THR A 114 2.49 -5.88 31.88
N GLU A 115 1.99 -7.05 31.52
CA GLU A 115 2.11 -7.65 30.20
C GLU A 115 0.90 -7.35 29.31
N LEU A 116 1.18 -7.19 28.02
CA LEU A 116 0.18 -7.13 26.96
C LEU A 116 -0.19 -8.54 26.52
N GLY A 117 -1.45 -8.91 26.71
CA GLY A 117 -2.00 -10.18 26.28
C GLY A 117 -2.83 -10.05 24.99
N LYS A 118 -2.86 -11.12 24.19
CA LYS A 118 -3.75 -11.27 23.03
C LYS A 118 -4.67 -12.48 23.24
N ARG A 119 -5.97 -12.31 23.04
CA ARG A 119 -6.97 -13.38 23.14
C ARG A 119 -7.94 -13.34 21.96
N LYS A 120 -8.34 -14.52 21.49
CA LYS A 120 -9.48 -14.64 20.58
C LYS A 120 -10.77 -14.39 21.35
N THR A 121 -11.73 -13.75 20.71
CA THR A 121 -13.05 -13.45 21.26
C THR A 121 -14.15 -13.71 20.25
N ASN A 122 -15.39 -13.49 20.66
CA ASN A 122 -16.56 -13.51 19.79
C ASN A 122 -17.38 -12.24 20.03
N LEU A 123 -18.34 -11.98 19.14
CA LEU A 123 -19.20 -10.80 19.20
C LEU A 123 -19.96 -10.65 20.53
N SER A 124 -20.42 -11.76 21.13
CA SER A 124 -21.16 -11.71 22.41
C SER A 124 -20.30 -11.28 23.59
N THR A 125 -19.06 -11.77 23.65
CA THR A 125 -18.08 -11.38 24.66
C THR A 125 -17.64 -9.93 24.43
N LEU A 126 -17.40 -9.53 23.17
CA LEU A 126 -17.04 -8.16 22.82
C LEU A 126 -18.15 -7.17 23.22
N LYS A 127 -19.42 -7.46 22.92
CA LYS A 127 -20.57 -6.61 23.30
C LYS A 127 -20.65 -6.37 24.81
N THR A 128 -20.33 -7.39 25.60
CA THR A 128 -20.36 -7.31 27.07
C THR A 128 -19.19 -6.51 27.63
N ALA A 129 -18.04 -6.55 26.93
CA ALA A 129 -16.81 -5.87 27.36
C ALA A 129 -16.77 -4.41 26.91
N ASP A 130 -17.15 -4.15 25.65
CA ASP A 130 -17.11 -2.85 24.98
C ASP A 130 -18.15 -2.85 23.84
N GLU A 131 -19.31 -2.24 24.11
CA GLU A 131 -20.42 -2.17 23.16
C GLU A 131 -20.07 -1.38 21.89
N GLU A 132 -19.19 -0.39 22.01
CA GLU A 132 -18.80 0.46 20.89
C GLU A 132 -17.89 -0.30 19.92
N SER A 133 -16.85 -0.95 20.46
CA SER A 133 -16.02 -1.85 19.65
C SER A 133 -16.82 -2.99 19.02
N TYR A 134 -17.89 -3.45 19.67
CA TYR A 134 -18.82 -4.42 19.08
C TYR A 134 -19.57 -3.84 17.88
N ASN A 135 -20.12 -2.63 18.00
CA ASN A 135 -20.85 -1.99 16.90
C ASN A 135 -19.94 -1.75 15.69
N ASP A 136 -18.71 -1.28 15.93
CA ASP A 136 -17.69 -1.11 14.89
C ASP A 136 -17.40 -2.45 14.19
N ALA A 137 -17.13 -3.51 14.97
CA ALA A 137 -16.85 -4.84 14.42
C ALA A 137 -18.01 -5.39 13.56
N VAL A 138 -19.25 -5.21 14.00
CA VAL A 138 -20.45 -5.60 13.25
C VAL A 138 -20.57 -4.80 11.96
N ALA A 139 -20.34 -3.48 12.00
CA ALA A 139 -20.37 -2.64 10.81
C ALA A 139 -19.34 -3.12 9.76
N ILE A 140 -18.10 -3.35 10.18
CA ILE A 140 -17.01 -3.87 9.32
C ILE A 140 -17.41 -5.20 8.68
N MET A 141 -17.92 -6.14 9.48
CA MET A 141 -18.37 -7.45 8.98
C MET A 141 -19.52 -7.31 7.98
N ASN A 142 -20.47 -6.41 8.23
CA ASN A 142 -21.59 -6.16 7.33
C ASN A 142 -21.16 -5.52 6.01
N ASN A 143 -20.19 -4.61 6.01
CA ASN A 143 -19.64 -4.04 4.77
C ASN A 143 -18.92 -5.07 3.93
N ALA A 144 -18.11 -5.92 4.55
CA ALA A 144 -17.45 -7.02 3.86
C ALA A 144 -18.50 -7.95 3.21
N LYS A 145 -19.58 -8.28 3.92
CA LYS A 145 -20.71 -9.06 3.37
C LYS A 145 -21.50 -8.32 2.29
N ALA A 146 -21.58 -6.99 2.34
CA ALA A 146 -22.23 -6.21 1.27
C ALA A 146 -21.42 -6.28 -0.03
N ASN A 147 -20.08 -6.29 0.07
CA ASN A 147 -19.17 -6.45 -1.05
C ASN A 147 -19.11 -7.89 -1.56
N ASP A 148 -19.24 -8.88 -0.67
CA ASP A 148 -19.32 -10.30 -1.00
C ASP A 148 -20.37 -11.02 -0.11
N PRO A 149 -21.62 -11.15 -0.59
CA PRO A 149 -22.70 -11.79 0.16
C PRO A 149 -22.48 -13.27 0.49
N SER A 150 -21.47 -13.92 -0.09
CA SER A 150 -21.15 -15.33 0.19
C SER A 150 -20.38 -15.52 1.50
N LEU A 151 -19.88 -14.44 2.11
CA LEU A 151 -19.10 -14.49 3.36
C LEU A 151 -19.99 -14.84 4.57
N SER A 152 -19.71 -15.97 5.21
CA SER A 152 -20.32 -16.35 6.49
C SER A 152 -19.63 -15.67 7.68
N GLU A 153 -20.30 -15.55 8.82
CA GLU A 153 -19.68 -14.94 10.03
C GLU A 153 -18.46 -15.71 10.55
N SER A 154 -18.42 -17.02 10.32
CA SER A 154 -17.30 -17.89 10.68
C SER A 154 -16.00 -17.55 9.93
N VAL A 155 -16.07 -16.80 8.83
CA VAL A 155 -14.87 -16.33 8.14
C VAL A 155 -14.24 -15.15 8.87
N PHE A 156 -14.83 -14.58 9.92
CA PHE A 156 -14.23 -13.51 10.69
C PHE A 156 -13.66 -14.04 12.01
N SER A 157 -12.45 -13.59 12.35
CA SER A 157 -11.82 -13.83 13.64
C SER A 157 -11.68 -12.49 14.35
N LEU A 158 -12.19 -12.43 15.58
CA LEU A 158 -12.05 -11.30 16.48
C LEU A 158 -10.95 -11.60 17.49
N GLU A 159 -9.94 -10.74 17.54
CA GLU A 159 -8.86 -10.82 18.51
C GLU A 159 -8.78 -9.49 19.25
N TYR A 160 -8.65 -9.50 20.57
CA TYR A 160 -8.42 -8.27 21.33
C TYR A 160 -7.07 -8.31 22.03
N LEU A 161 -6.45 -7.14 22.07
CA LEU A 161 -5.28 -6.87 22.91
C LEU A 161 -5.78 -6.34 24.26
N PHE A 162 -5.17 -6.76 25.36
CA PHE A 162 -5.55 -6.31 26.69
C PHE A 162 -4.36 -6.14 27.64
N LEU A 163 -4.57 -5.34 28.67
CA LEU A 163 -3.70 -5.23 29.84
C LEU A 163 -4.06 -6.31 30.86
N GLU A 164 -3.08 -7.12 31.25
CA GLU A 164 -3.28 -8.15 32.27
C GLU A 164 -3.16 -7.55 33.68
N LEU A 165 -4.24 -6.99 34.20
CA LEU A 165 -4.23 -6.29 35.48
C LEU A 165 -4.35 -7.23 36.70
N THR A 166 -4.77 -8.48 36.50
CA THR A 166 -5.14 -9.42 37.58
C THR A 166 -3.96 -10.02 38.34
N HIS A 167 -2.78 -10.11 37.70
CA HIS A 167 -1.58 -10.68 38.32
C HIS A 167 -0.73 -9.65 39.08
N ILE A 168 -1.18 -8.41 39.12
CA ILE A 168 -0.42 -7.30 39.68
C ILE A 168 -0.68 -7.22 41.18
N ASP A 169 0.39 -7.11 41.96
CA ASP A 169 0.30 -6.93 43.40
C ASP A 169 0.71 -5.49 43.77
N ILE A 170 -0.25 -4.57 43.71
CA ILE A 170 -0.03 -3.15 44.03
C ILE A 170 0.48 -2.97 45.47
N THR A 171 0.22 -3.93 46.35
CA THR A 171 0.72 -3.88 47.73
C THR A 171 2.25 -3.97 47.82
N LYS A 172 2.90 -4.53 46.79
CA LYS A 172 4.37 -4.69 46.71
C LYS A 172 5.08 -3.53 46.01
N LEU A 173 4.37 -2.48 45.63
CA LEU A 173 5.00 -1.31 44.99
C LEU A 173 6.03 -0.65 45.90
N LYS A 174 7.19 -0.34 45.31
CA LYS A 174 8.28 0.38 45.97
C LYS A 174 7.94 1.87 46.03
N ALA A 175 8.67 2.62 46.86
CA ALA A 175 8.50 4.07 46.95
C ALA A 175 8.73 4.77 45.60
N THR A 176 9.66 4.29 44.77
CA THR A 176 9.95 4.82 43.42
C THR A 176 8.78 4.71 42.44
N ASP A 177 7.87 3.77 42.68
CA ASP A 177 6.72 3.50 41.84
C ASP A 177 5.53 4.41 42.19
N ILE A 178 5.66 5.20 43.26
CA ILE A 178 4.63 6.03 43.84
C ILE A 178 5.08 7.48 43.77
N LYS A 179 4.28 8.34 43.13
CA LYS A 179 4.60 9.76 42.96
C LYS A 179 3.48 10.65 43.49
N GLY A 180 3.84 11.86 43.90
CA GLY A 180 2.88 12.87 44.37
C GLY A 180 2.33 12.64 45.79
N VAL A 181 2.90 11.71 46.55
CA VAL A 181 2.57 11.48 47.97
C VAL A 181 3.54 12.33 48.82
N PRO A 182 3.03 13.26 49.66
CA PRO A 182 3.87 14.00 50.59
C PRO A 182 4.63 13.11 51.59
N GLU A 183 5.80 13.53 52.06
CA GLU A 183 6.64 12.75 52.98
C GLU A 183 6.02 12.54 54.36
N ASP A 184 5.07 13.39 54.76
CA ASP A 184 4.38 13.38 56.05
C ASP A 184 3.11 12.50 56.10
N VAL A 185 2.74 11.87 54.97
CA VAL A 185 1.58 10.96 54.91
C VAL A 185 1.82 9.72 55.78
N ASP A 186 0.83 9.35 56.59
CA ASP A 186 0.89 8.12 57.39
C ASP A 186 1.04 6.88 56.49
N ASN A 187 2.06 6.06 56.76
CA ASN A 187 2.30 4.80 56.05
C ASN A 187 1.10 3.84 56.09
N LYS A 188 0.26 3.90 57.13
CA LYS A 188 -1.00 3.14 57.21
C LYS A 188 -2.00 3.60 56.14
N ALA A 189 -2.12 4.90 55.92
CA ALA A 189 -2.95 5.45 54.85
C ALA A 189 -2.46 4.97 53.48
N LEU A 190 -1.14 5.08 53.23
CA LEU A 190 -0.56 4.58 51.98
C LEU A 190 -0.79 3.08 51.78
N THR A 191 -0.70 2.29 52.85
CA THR A 191 -0.96 0.84 52.83
C THR A 191 -2.42 0.53 52.49
N VAL A 192 -3.38 1.25 53.09
CA VAL A 192 -4.80 1.09 52.78
C VAL A 192 -5.09 1.50 51.33
N ALA A 193 -4.51 2.60 50.85
CA ALA A 193 -4.64 3.02 49.44
C ALA A 193 -4.14 1.94 48.47
N LYS A 194 -2.95 1.37 48.72
CA LYS A 194 -2.40 0.26 47.91
C LYS A 194 -3.34 -0.95 47.92
N LYS A 195 -3.86 -1.35 49.08
CA LYS A 195 -4.81 -2.47 49.19
C LYS A 195 -6.11 -2.19 48.45
N ALA A 196 -6.66 -0.98 48.56
CA ALA A 196 -7.91 -0.61 47.89
C ALA A 196 -7.76 -0.60 46.37
N LEU A 197 -6.62 -0.10 45.85
CA LEU A 197 -6.30 -0.16 44.42
C LEU A 197 -6.01 -1.59 43.94
N ASN A 198 -5.39 -2.42 44.79
CA ASN A 198 -5.20 -3.85 44.51
C ASN A 198 -6.56 -4.57 44.36
N GLU A 199 -7.57 -4.23 45.16
CA GLU A 199 -8.93 -4.76 44.97
C GLU A 199 -9.59 -4.25 43.69
N LEU A 200 -9.35 -3.00 43.29
CA LEU A 200 -9.83 -2.48 42.00
C LEU A 200 -9.27 -3.28 40.82
N THR A 201 -8.00 -3.66 40.87
CA THR A 201 -7.30 -4.40 39.79
C THR A 201 -7.59 -5.90 39.79
N LYS A 202 -7.87 -6.52 40.95
CA LYS A 202 -8.19 -7.95 41.07
C LYS A 202 -9.68 -8.28 41.04
N GLY A 203 -10.53 -7.32 41.42
CA GLY A 203 -11.96 -7.53 41.58
C GLY A 203 -12.75 -7.49 40.26
N ASN A 204 -14.05 -7.77 40.34
CA ASN A 204 -14.99 -7.73 39.20
C ASN A 204 -15.27 -6.31 38.65
N MET A 205 -14.64 -5.27 39.20
CA MET A 205 -14.90 -3.87 38.82
C MET A 205 -14.27 -3.54 37.45
N LEU A 206 -12.98 -3.81 37.32
CA LEU A 206 -12.34 -3.94 36.02
C LEU A 206 -12.59 -5.40 35.61
N ASN A 207 -13.29 -5.67 34.51
CA ASN A 207 -13.31 -7.03 33.96
C ASN A 207 -11.85 -7.53 33.91
N LYS A 208 -11.59 -8.83 34.14
CA LYS A 208 -10.24 -9.40 34.31
C LYS A 208 -9.18 -8.91 33.31
N ASP A 209 -9.62 -8.43 32.15
CA ASP A 209 -8.83 -7.84 31.09
C ASP A 209 -9.31 -6.41 30.79
N PHE A 210 -8.42 -5.41 30.80
CA PHE A 210 -8.73 -4.06 30.30
C PHE A 210 -8.35 -3.98 28.81
N MET A 211 -9.32 -3.79 27.93
CA MET A 211 -9.12 -3.87 26.49
C MET A 211 -8.33 -2.67 25.94
N LEU A 212 -7.34 -2.94 25.07
CA LEU A 212 -6.48 -1.98 24.41
C LEU A 212 -6.74 -1.84 22.90
N GLY A 213 -7.56 -2.71 22.34
CA GLY A 213 -7.95 -2.66 20.94
C GLY A 213 -8.50 -4.01 20.47
N THR A 214 -9.30 -3.95 19.43
CA THR A 214 -9.88 -5.12 18.77
C THR A 214 -9.42 -5.16 17.32
N VAL A 215 -9.01 -6.34 16.86
CA VAL A 215 -8.68 -6.62 15.48
C VAL A 215 -9.76 -7.51 14.91
N VAL A 216 -10.38 -7.03 13.83
CA VAL A 216 -11.29 -7.83 12.99
C VAL A 216 -10.51 -8.27 11.77
N ARG A 217 -10.34 -9.59 11.61
CA ARG A 217 -9.64 -10.17 10.45
C ARG A 217 -10.44 -11.28 9.80
N MET A 218 -10.21 -11.51 8.51
CA MET A 218 -10.79 -12.65 7.82
C MET A 218 -9.90 -13.89 8.02
N THR A 219 -10.49 -14.96 8.52
CA THR A 219 -9.92 -16.30 8.53
C THR A 219 -9.79 -16.79 7.08
N PRO A 220 -8.66 -17.38 6.68
CA PRO A 220 -8.49 -17.89 5.33
C PRO A 220 -9.51 -18.99 5.02
N SER A 221 -10.51 -18.71 4.19
CA SER A 221 -11.38 -19.73 3.60
C SER A 221 -11.49 -19.51 2.10
N SER A 222 -10.83 -20.37 1.29
CA SER A 222 -10.81 -20.47 -0.18
C SER A 222 -10.52 -19.22 -1.04
N PHE A 223 -10.87 -18.02 -0.61
CA PHE A 223 -10.61 -16.74 -1.27
C PHE A 223 -10.25 -15.70 -0.21
N VAL A 224 -9.00 -15.27 -0.20
CA VAL A 224 -8.53 -14.21 0.71
C VAL A 224 -8.25 -12.99 -0.17
N PRO A 225 -8.97 -11.87 0.00
CA PRO A 225 -8.62 -10.63 -0.65
C PRO A 225 -7.15 -10.34 -0.42
N THR A 226 -6.43 -9.89 -1.44
CA THR A 226 -4.97 -9.89 -1.39
C THR A 226 -4.44 -9.04 -0.21
N LEU A 227 -5.13 -7.97 0.22
CA LEU A 227 -4.77 -7.11 1.37
C LEU A 227 -5.51 -7.49 2.67
N SER A 228 -6.08 -8.69 2.75
CA SER A 228 -6.70 -9.14 3.99
C SER A 228 -5.63 -9.62 4.96
N LEU A 229 -5.68 -9.08 6.19
CA LEU A 229 -4.78 -9.47 7.28
C LEU A 229 -5.03 -10.92 7.65
N SER A 230 -4.08 -11.79 7.32
CA SER A 230 -4.22 -13.23 7.54
C SER A 230 -3.73 -13.68 8.92
N ASP A 231 -2.62 -13.11 9.37
CA ASP A 231 -2.02 -13.38 10.68
C ASP A 231 -1.22 -12.15 11.14
N TYR A 232 -1.06 -12.00 12.46
CA TYR A 232 -0.30 -10.89 13.03
C TYR A 232 0.25 -11.18 14.43
N THR A 233 1.37 -10.52 14.72
CA THR A 233 1.96 -10.38 16.04
C THR A 233 2.00 -8.92 16.43
N TYR A 234 2.24 -8.63 17.70
CA TYR A 234 2.50 -7.28 18.18
C TYR A 234 3.91 -7.17 18.76
N GLY A 235 4.43 -5.96 18.81
CA GLY A 235 5.71 -5.61 19.43
C GLY A 235 5.67 -4.18 19.97
N ILE A 236 6.55 -3.88 20.93
CA ILE A 236 6.69 -2.53 21.45
C ILE A 236 8.00 -1.94 20.94
N ASN A 237 7.90 -0.87 20.16
CA ASN A 237 9.03 -0.06 19.77
C ASN A 237 9.25 1.04 20.81
N ARG A 238 10.39 0.96 21.51
CA ARG A 238 10.71 1.83 22.65
C ARG A 238 11.56 3.04 22.28
N ALA A 239 11.50 3.48 21.02
CA ALA A 239 12.21 4.68 20.61
C ALA A 239 11.85 5.85 21.55
N SER A 240 12.87 6.43 22.18
CA SER A 240 12.73 7.30 23.36
C SER A 240 11.84 8.52 23.14
N SER A 241 11.71 8.98 21.89
CA SER A 241 11.00 10.20 21.55
C SER A 241 9.57 9.99 21.05
N ALA A 242 9.21 8.79 20.59
CA ALA A 242 7.89 8.48 20.03
C ALA A 242 7.64 6.96 20.06
N PRO A 243 7.45 6.36 21.24
CA PRO A 243 7.27 4.94 21.34
C PRO A 243 5.93 4.49 20.74
N THR A 244 5.94 3.32 20.11
CA THR A 244 4.78 2.77 19.39
C THR A 244 4.49 1.32 19.77
N LEU A 245 3.21 0.98 19.73
CA LEU A 245 2.74 -0.39 19.70
C LEU A 245 2.56 -0.79 18.24
N ASP A 246 3.36 -1.75 17.80
CA ASP A 246 3.47 -2.17 16.41
C ASP A 246 2.67 -3.45 16.19
N TYR A 247 1.66 -3.40 15.34
CA TYR A 247 0.93 -4.56 14.84
C TYR A 247 1.56 -5.02 13.53
N LEU A 248 2.33 -6.11 13.61
CA LEU A 248 3.12 -6.65 12.50
C LEU A 248 2.36 -7.81 11.85
N GLY A 249 1.99 -7.64 10.59
CA GLY A 249 1.01 -8.48 9.91
C GLY A 249 1.52 -9.14 8.63
N MET A 250 0.82 -10.20 8.24
CA MET A 250 0.98 -10.92 6.97
C MET A 250 -0.32 -10.84 6.16
N PHE A 251 -0.21 -10.63 4.86
CA PHE A 251 -1.37 -10.56 3.97
C PHE A 251 -1.55 -11.86 3.16
N GLY A 252 -2.77 -12.06 2.64
CA GLY A 252 -3.02 -13.04 1.58
C GLY A 252 -2.78 -14.50 1.97
N GLY A 253 -2.99 -14.85 3.25
CA GLY A 253 -2.83 -16.22 3.76
C GLY A 253 -1.39 -16.62 4.10
N ARG A 254 -0.44 -15.68 4.05
CA ARG A 254 0.94 -15.93 4.46
C ARG A 254 1.02 -16.09 5.98
N GLN A 255 1.87 -17.02 6.42
CA GLN A 255 2.12 -17.24 7.85
C GLN A 255 3.16 -16.27 8.39
N LEU A 256 3.08 -15.98 9.70
CA LEU A 256 4.12 -15.26 10.41
C LEU A 256 5.50 -15.93 10.26
N PRO A 257 6.60 -15.16 10.30
CA PRO A 257 7.94 -15.72 10.25
C PRO A 257 8.16 -16.68 11.43
N ARG A 258 8.84 -17.81 11.18
CA ARG A 258 9.07 -18.86 12.20
C ARG A 258 9.77 -18.32 13.46
N ASN A 259 10.64 -17.33 13.31
CA ASN A 259 11.31 -16.67 14.42
C ASN A 259 10.93 -15.18 14.46
N ILE A 260 9.78 -14.92 15.09
CA ILE A 260 9.17 -13.60 15.22
C ILE A 260 10.12 -12.61 15.91
N GLU A 261 10.81 -13.02 16.96
CA GLU A 261 11.67 -12.12 17.73
C GLU A 261 12.92 -11.70 16.95
N THR A 262 13.51 -12.62 16.16
CA THR A 262 14.58 -12.24 15.23
C THR A 262 14.06 -11.31 14.14
N ALA A 263 12.87 -11.53 13.61
CA ALA A 263 12.26 -10.65 12.61
C ALA A 263 12.02 -9.23 13.16
N LYS A 264 11.50 -9.11 14.39
CA LYS A 264 11.32 -7.82 15.08
C LYS A 264 12.64 -7.07 15.26
N LYS A 265 13.73 -7.77 15.62
CA LYS A 265 15.06 -7.16 15.81
C LYS A 265 15.65 -6.55 14.54
N LYS A 266 15.20 -6.96 13.34
CA LYS A 266 15.61 -6.33 12.06
C LYS A 266 14.96 -4.96 11.83
N MET A 267 14.04 -4.55 12.71
CA MET A 267 13.30 -3.30 12.61
C MET A 267 13.59 -2.36 13.79
N PRO A 268 14.85 -1.94 14.02
CA PRO A 268 15.25 -1.27 15.26
C PRO A 268 14.84 0.20 15.36
N HIS A 269 14.45 0.84 14.25
CA HIS A 269 14.17 2.27 14.19
C HIS A 269 12.68 2.58 14.45
N ALA A 270 12.37 3.80 14.88
CA ALA A 270 11.00 4.23 15.10
C ALA A 270 10.22 4.34 13.77
N TRP A 271 8.98 3.85 13.74
CA TRP A 271 8.08 4.08 12.60
C TRP A 271 7.53 5.50 12.58
N VAL A 272 7.28 6.06 13.77
CA VAL A 272 6.71 7.38 13.97
C VAL A 272 7.77 8.30 14.54
N GLN A 273 7.92 9.48 13.93
CA GLN A 273 8.83 10.52 14.44
C GLN A 273 8.07 11.51 15.33
N PRO A 274 8.71 12.12 16.36
CA PRO A 274 8.06 13.05 17.27
C PRO A 274 7.35 14.23 16.57
N GLN A 275 7.92 14.71 15.47
CA GLN A 275 7.37 15.80 14.67
C GLN A 275 6.02 15.44 14.03
N MET A 276 5.75 14.15 13.79
CA MET A 276 4.47 13.67 13.28
C MET A 276 3.36 13.77 14.33
N LEU A 277 3.70 13.62 15.62
CA LEU A 277 2.77 13.64 16.74
C LEU A 277 2.41 15.06 17.24
N GLY A 278 3.25 16.04 16.90
CA GLY A 278 3.19 17.41 17.42
C GLY A 278 2.60 18.47 16.47
N SER A 279 2.22 18.11 15.24
CA SER A 279 1.79 19.12 14.27
C SER A 279 0.40 19.70 14.58
N THR A 280 0.26 21.02 14.46
CA THR A 280 -1.00 21.77 14.66
C THR A 280 -2.09 21.46 13.63
N LYS A 281 -1.79 20.68 12.58
CA LYS A 281 -2.68 20.38 11.45
C LYS A 281 -3.32 18.98 11.49
N GLY A 282 -3.33 18.33 12.65
CA GLY A 282 -3.91 17.01 12.85
C GLY A 282 -2.92 16.12 13.59
N SER A 283 -3.35 15.61 14.75
CA SER A 283 -2.56 14.65 15.53
C SER A 283 -2.60 13.29 14.84
N VAL A 284 -1.54 13.00 14.07
CA VAL A 284 -1.28 11.64 13.59
C VAL A 284 -1.23 10.72 14.81
N ALA A 285 -2.06 9.70 14.82
CA ALA A 285 -2.10 8.70 15.87
C ALA A 285 -1.01 7.63 15.70
N GLY A 286 -0.62 7.38 14.45
CA GLY A 286 0.33 6.36 14.08
C GLY A 286 0.60 6.34 12.58
N VAL A 287 1.20 5.25 12.09
CA VAL A 287 1.38 5.01 10.65
C VAL A 287 1.02 3.56 10.33
N LEU A 288 0.40 3.36 9.17
CA LEU A 288 0.34 2.07 8.50
C LEU A 288 1.45 2.02 7.47
N VAL A 289 2.24 0.96 7.50
CA VAL A 289 3.33 0.69 6.57
C VAL A 289 3.03 -0.62 5.85
N ILE A 290 3.13 -0.62 4.53
CA ILE A 290 3.03 -1.81 3.68
C ILE A 290 4.39 -2.01 3.00
N SER A 291 4.92 -3.23 3.07
CA SER A 291 6.25 -3.50 2.52
C SER A 291 6.28 -3.23 1.01
N LYS A 292 7.41 -2.73 0.52
CA LYS A 292 7.65 -2.52 -0.92
C LYS A 292 7.38 -3.79 -1.70
N ASN A 293 7.85 -4.93 -1.19
CA ASN A 293 7.72 -6.20 -1.89
C ASN A 293 6.26 -6.61 -2.00
N THR A 294 5.52 -6.46 -0.91
CA THR A 294 4.10 -6.79 -0.86
C THR A 294 3.35 -5.84 -1.79
N PHE A 295 3.47 -4.52 -1.61
CA PHE A 295 2.85 -3.49 -2.45
C PHE A 295 3.16 -3.68 -3.95
N MET A 296 4.44 -3.73 -4.32
CA MET A 296 4.87 -3.76 -5.73
C MET A 296 4.62 -5.12 -6.39
N TYR A 297 5.08 -6.21 -5.77
CA TYR A 297 5.09 -7.52 -6.44
C TYR A 297 3.82 -8.32 -6.21
N SER A 298 3.12 -8.12 -5.09
CA SER A 298 1.90 -8.88 -4.78
C SER A 298 0.64 -8.19 -5.28
N TYR A 299 0.64 -6.86 -5.44
CA TYR A 299 -0.54 -6.11 -5.89
C TYR A 299 -0.32 -5.35 -7.19
N PHE A 300 0.63 -4.41 -7.18
CA PHE A 300 0.74 -3.46 -8.26
C PHE A 300 1.10 -4.17 -9.58
N ALA A 301 2.16 -4.98 -9.59
CA ALA A 301 2.62 -5.68 -10.79
C ALA A 301 1.63 -6.75 -11.32
N PRO A 302 1.02 -7.62 -10.49
CA PRO A 302 0.04 -8.59 -10.99
C PRO A 302 -1.22 -7.93 -11.56
N LEU A 303 -1.70 -6.85 -10.93
CA LEU A 303 -2.85 -6.10 -11.43
C LEU A 303 -2.50 -5.40 -12.75
N PHE A 304 -1.32 -4.77 -12.82
CA PHE A 304 -0.79 -4.17 -14.04
C PHE A 304 -0.69 -5.22 -15.16
N LYS A 305 -0.10 -6.39 -14.88
CA LYS A 305 -0.01 -7.51 -15.84
C LYS A 305 -1.38 -7.99 -16.33
N LYS A 306 -2.33 -8.25 -15.42
CA LYS A 306 -3.68 -8.71 -15.77
C LYS A 306 -4.40 -7.73 -16.70
N LEU A 307 -4.18 -6.43 -16.52
CA LEU A 307 -4.79 -5.42 -17.36
C LEU A 307 -4.10 -5.32 -18.73
N LEU A 308 -2.77 -5.46 -18.79
CA LEU A 308 -2.03 -5.56 -20.05
C LEU A 308 -2.44 -6.81 -20.86
N ASP A 309 -2.67 -7.93 -20.19
CA ASP A 309 -3.11 -9.18 -20.83
C ASP A 309 -4.54 -9.03 -21.42
N ARG A 310 -5.40 -8.25 -20.77
CA ARG A 310 -6.78 -7.99 -21.21
C ARG A 310 -6.88 -6.94 -22.32
N SER A 311 -5.93 -6.03 -22.43
CA SER A 311 -6.07 -4.82 -23.23
C SER A 311 -5.86 -5.00 -24.73
N ALA A 312 -5.89 -6.23 -25.26
CA ALA A 312 -5.96 -6.48 -26.70
C ALA A 312 -4.96 -5.65 -27.54
N LEU A 313 -3.74 -5.40 -27.03
CA LEU A 313 -2.67 -4.82 -27.84
C LEU A 313 -2.38 -5.70 -29.07
N ARG A 314 -2.75 -6.99 -29.02
CA ARG A 314 -2.76 -7.94 -30.15
C ARG A 314 -3.97 -7.83 -31.09
N THR A 315 -5.13 -7.34 -30.64
CA THR A 315 -6.42 -7.59 -31.33
C THR A 315 -7.06 -6.36 -31.98
N ASP A 316 -6.65 -5.13 -31.64
CA ASP A 316 -7.28 -3.90 -32.19
C ASP A 316 -6.57 -3.28 -33.40
N VAL A 317 -5.52 -3.92 -33.93
CA VAL A 317 -4.85 -3.45 -35.17
C VAL A 317 -5.58 -3.96 -36.42
N SER A 318 -6.25 -5.11 -36.35
CA SER A 318 -7.11 -5.63 -37.43
C SER A 318 -8.29 -4.69 -37.73
N LYS A 319 -8.81 -3.97 -36.74
CA LYS A 319 -9.91 -3.00 -36.93
C LYS A 319 -9.48 -1.66 -37.54
N VAL A 320 -8.22 -1.25 -37.38
CA VAL A 320 -7.65 -0.13 -38.16
C VAL A 320 -7.54 -0.54 -39.63
N TYR A 321 -7.33 -1.83 -39.89
CA TYR A 321 -7.31 -2.41 -41.23
C TYR A 321 -8.71 -2.55 -41.86
N GLU A 322 -9.75 -2.90 -41.10
CA GLU A 322 -11.13 -3.02 -41.62
C GLU A 322 -11.72 -1.72 -42.19
N LYS A 323 -11.28 -0.54 -41.71
CA LYS A 323 -11.68 0.75 -42.29
C LYS A 323 -10.91 1.14 -43.56
N ALA A 324 -9.81 0.46 -43.88
CA ALA A 324 -9.03 0.65 -45.10
C ALA A 324 -9.31 -0.43 -46.17
N LEU A 325 -10.08 -1.47 -45.83
CA LEU A 325 -10.23 -2.68 -46.64
C LEU A 325 -11.27 -2.68 -47.78
N PRO A 326 -12.17 -1.69 -48.02
CA PRO A 326 -13.07 -1.78 -49.17
C PRO A 326 -12.45 -1.60 -50.57
N VAL A 327 -11.13 -1.80 -50.75
CA VAL A 327 -10.48 -1.68 -52.07
C VAL A 327 -9.56 -2.86 -52.43
N LEU A 328 -9.32 -3.84 -51.55
CA LEU A 328 -8.39 -4.94 -51.89
C LEU A 328 -8.94 -6.30 -51.45
N GLN A 329 -9.77 -6.89 -52.30
CA GLN A 329 -10.01 -8.33 -52.36
C GLN A 329 -9.35 -8.86 -53.63
N ASP A 330 -8.30 -9.68 -53.51
CA ASP A 330 -8.40 -11.12 -53.76
C ASP A 330 -7.02 -11.82 -53.66
N ASN A 331 -7.06 -13.01 -53.04
CA ASN A 331 -6.10 -14.12 -53.04
C ASN A 331 -4.72 -13.94 -52.34
N TYR A 332 -4.49 -14.68 -51.24
CA TYR A 332 -3.71 -15.94 -51.20
C TYR A 332 -3.37 -16.40 -49.77
N TYR A 333 -3.16 -17.71 -49.65
CA TYR A 333 -2.89 -18.51 -48.45
C TYR A 333 -1.50 -18.27 -47.82
N THR A 334 -1.44 -18.47 -46.50
CA THR A 334 -0.25 -18.57 -45.62
C THR A 334 0.62 -19.80 -45.88
N TRP A 335 1.95 -19.66 -45.76
CA TRP A 335 2.89 -20.72 -45.36
C TRP A 335 4.07 -20.15 -44.56
N ASP A 336 4.42 -20.78 -43.43
CA ASP A 336 5.64 -20.57 -42.65
C ASP A 336 6.81 -21.34 -43.26
N TYR A 337 7.99 -20.72 -43.40
CA TYR A 337 9.28 -21.42 -43.50
C TYR A 337 10.42 -20.60 -42.89
N LEU A 338 11.22 -21.27 -42.05
CA LEU A 338 12.50 -20.80 -41.50
C LEU A 338 13.59 -21.01 -42.56
N PHE A 339 14.31 -19.94 -42.90
CA PHE A 339 15.62 -20.03 -43.56
C PHE A 339 16.65 -19.21 -42.78
N GLU A 340 17.78 -19.83 -42.45
CA GLU A 340 19.04 -19.13 -42.21
C GLU A 340 19.59 -18.72 -43.57
N THR A 341 19.73 -17.42 -43.82
CA THR A 341 20.47 -16.90 -44.97
C THR A 341 21.69 -16.11 -44.51
N SER A 342 22.79 -16.43 -45.16
CA SER A 342 24.09 -15.76 -45.12
C SER A 342 23.97 -14.27 -45.44
N SER A 343 24.68 -13.45 -44.66
CA SER A 343 24.79 -12.00 -44.86
C SER A 343 25.49 -11.67 -46.19
N VAL A 344 24.76 -11.06 -47.13
CA VAL A 344 25.33 -10.41 -48.31
C VAL A 344 25.68 -8.97 -47.94
N GLU A 345 26.97 -8.65 -48.01
CA GLU A 345 27.49 -7.29 -47.81
C GLU A 345 27.21 -6.47 -49.09
N VAL A 346 26.25 -5.53 -49.03
CA VAL A 346 25.88 -4.68 -50.17
C VAL A 346 26.98 -3.64 -50.43
N ARG A 347 27.88 -3.92 -51.38
CA ARG A 347 28.88 -2.94 -51.88
C ARG A 347 28.35 -2.00 -52.97
N ALA A 348 27.04 -1.82 -53.11
CA ALA A 348 26.46 -1.19 -54.30
C ALA A 348 25.32 -0.19 -54.02
N VAL A 349 25.29 0.46 -52.85
CA VAL A 349 24.29 1.51 -52.53
C VAL A 349 24.24 2.59 -53.63
N ASP A 350 25.40 3.04 -54.12
CA ASP A 350 25.48 4.06 -55.18
C ASP A 350 25.05 3.54 -56.56
N SER A 351 25.32 2.27 -56.88
CA SER A 351 24.92 1.68 -58.16
C SER A 351 23.40 1.47 -58.23
N VAL A 352 22.77 1.06 -57.12
CA VAL A 352 21.31 0.96 -57.00
C VAL A 352 20.68 2.35 -57.09
N ARG A 353 21.27 3.35 -56.41
CA ARG A 353 20.81 4.75 -56.47
C ARG A 353 20.81 5.30 -57.90
N GLN A 354 21.89 5.10 -58.65
CA GLN A 354 21.99 5.54 -60.04
C GLN A 354 21.06 4.77 -60.98
N ALA A 355 20.86 3.46 -60.75
CA ALA A 355 19.90 2.67 -61.52
C ALA A 355 18.46 3.17 -61.34
N ILE A 356 18.08 3.54 -60.10
CA ILE A 356 16.75 4.10 -59.80
C ILE A 356 16.57 5.47 -60.48
N LEU A 357 17.57 6.36 -60.41
CA LEU A 357 17.50 7.67 -61.08
C LEU A 357 17.32 7.53 -62.60
N ASN A 358 18.13 6.70 -63.24
CA ASN A 358 18.05 6.44 -64.68
C ASN A 358 16.72 5.79 -65.09
N ALA A 359 16.13 4.95 -64.24
CA ALA A 359 14.83 4.35 -64.47
C ALA A 359 13.69 5.40 -64.37
N LEU A 360 13.71 6.24 -63.35
CA LEU A 360 12.71 7.31 -63.16
C LEU A 360 12.69 8.30 -64.34
N GLU A 361 13.85 8.62 -64.92
CA GLU A 361 13.93 9.48 -66.12
C GLU A 361 13.26 8.89 -67.37
N ARG A 362 13.07 7.56 -67.43
CA ARG A 362 12.57 6.82 -68.61
C ARG A 362 11.18 6.22 -68.44
N SER A 363 10.58 6.35 -67.26
CA SER A 363 9.33 5.69 -66.88
C SER A 363 8.10 6.48 -67.30
N THR A 364 7.00 5.81 -67.65
CA THR A 364 5.70 6.50 -67.77
C THR A 364 5.10 6.75 -66.39
N ILE A 365 4.14 7.68 -66.29
CA ILE A 365 3.40 7.93 -65.03
C ILE A 365 2.77 6.63 -64.50
N GLY A 366 2.30 5.73 -65.38
CA GLY A 366 1.75 4.43 -64.99
C GLY A 366 2.78 3.50 -64.34
N ASP A 367 4.01 3.47 -64.86
CA ASP A 367 5.10 2.66 -64.31
C ASP A 367 5.57 3.20 -62.95
N ILE A 368 5.63 4.53 -62.80
CA ILE A 368 5.95 5.20 -61.54
C ILE A 368 4.89 4.88 -60.48
N LEU A 369 3.60 4.90 -60.85
CA LEU A 369 2.50 4.58 -59.93
C LEU A 369 2.50 3.09 -59.53
N SER A 370 2.74 2.17 -60.47
CA SER A 370 2.83 0.73 -60.17
C SER A 370 4.01 0.40 -59.25
N PHE A 371 5.18 0.97 -59.53
CA PHE A 371 6.37 0.84 -58.67
C PHE A 371 6.13 1.42 -57.27
N SER A 372 5.52 2.59 -57.18
CA SER A 372 5.16 3.22 -55.90
C SER A 372 4.19 2.36 -55.09
N TRP A 373 3.20 1.74 -55.76
CA TRP A 373 2.25 0.84 -55.10
C TRP A 373 2.90 -0.43 -54.57
N GLY A 374 3.83 -1.03 -55.33
CA GLY A 374 4.62 -2.18 -54.89
C GLY A 374 5.38 -1.89 -53.59
N ILE A 375 6.05 -0.74 -53.52
CA ILE A 375 6.76 -0.30 -52.31
C ILE A 375 5.77 -0.06 -51.15
N LEU A 376 4.63 0.61 -51.39
CA LEU A 376 3.62 0.87 -50.37
C LEU A 376 3.07 -0.41 -49.74
N SER A 377 2.76 -1.43 -50.55
CA SER A 377 2.25 -2.71 -50.06
C SER A 377 3.25 -3.43 -49.15
N LYS A 378 4.55 -3.37 -49.48
CA LYS A 378 5.63 -3.97 -48.68
C LYS A 378 5.93 -3.17 -47.42
N ILE A 379 5.82 -1.84 -47.45
CA ILE A 379 5.89 -1.02 -46.24
C ILE A 379 4.70 -1.31 -45.32
N ALA A 380 3.49 -1.50 -45.86
CA ALA A 380 2.32 -1.88 -45.08
C ALA A 380 2.50 -3.26 -44.42
N ASP A 381 3.00 -4.26 -45.14
CA ASP A 381 3.37 -5.58 -44.57
C ASP A 381 4.46 -5.44 -43.49
N LEU A 382 5.48 -4.62 -43.74
CA LEU A 382 6.53 -4.35 -42.76
C LEU A 382 5.97 -3.71 -41.48
N ILE A 383 5.09 -2.69 -41.60
CA ILE A 383 4.40 -2.07 -40.46
C ILE A 383 3.56 -3.09 -39.71
N PHE A 384 2.88 -4.00 -40.42
CA PHE A 384 2.11 -5.07 -39.80
C PHE A 384 3.01 -6.02 -39.00
N ARG A 385 4.14 -6.46 -39.57
CA ARG A 385 5.12 -7.33 -38.89
C ARG A 385 5.81 -6.64 -37.72
N ILE A 386 6.15 -5.34 -37.86
CA ILE A 386 6.65 -4.49 -36.77
C ILE A 386 5.69 -4.55 -35.57
N ASN A 387 4.39 -4.42 -35.81
CA ASN A 387 3.38 -4.46 -34.76
C ASN A 387 3.27 -5.85 -34.11
N GLN A 388 3.44 -6.94 -34.87
CA GLN A 388 3.38 -8.32 -34.36
C GLN A 388 4.60 -8.72 -33.51
N HIS A 389 5.76 -8.13 -33.79
CA HIS A 389 7.05 -8.50 -33.15
C HIS A 389 7.60 -7.42 -32.20
N SER A 390 6.80 -6.39 -31.90
CA SER A 390 7.16 -5.41 -30.88
C SER A 390 7.09 -6.04 -29.49
N SER A 391 8.11 -5.79 -28.67
CA SER A 391 8.13 -6.13 -27.25
C SER A 391 8.38 -4.88 -26.43
N TRP A 392 8.05 -4.91 -25.14
CA TRP A 392 8.26 -3.77 -24.27
C TRP A 392 8.64 -4.22 -22.87
N THR A 393 9.38 -3.37 -22.17
CA THR A 393 9.73 -3.56 -20.75
C THR A 393 9.25 -2.36 -19.98
N ILE A 394 8.66 -2.56 -18.80
CA ILE A 394 8.26 -1.48 -17.88
C ILE A 394 8.85 -1.78 -16.52
N SER A 395 9.42 -0.76 -15.91
CA SER A 395 9.95 -0.76 -14.55
C SER A 395 9.22 0.30 -13.73
N PHE A 396 9.00 0.01 -12.45
CA PHE A 396 8.38 0.93 -11.50
C PHE A 396 9.32 1.14 -10.32
N LYS A 397 9.49 2.39 -9.91
CA LYS A 397 10.39 2.81 -8.85
C LYS A 397 9.69 3.80 -7.90
N PRO A 398 9.42 3.39 -6.65
CA PRO A 398 9.04 4.31 -5.58
C PRO A 398 10.02 5.48 -5.44
N GLN A 399 9.48 6.69 -5.33
CA GLN A 399 10.26 7.90 -5.06
C GLN A 399 10.24 8.19 -3.55
N PRO A 400 11.39 8.07 -2.85
CA PRO A 400 11.45 8.29 -1.40
C PRO A 400 10.95 9.67 -0.98
N GLY A 401 10.22 9.71 0.14
CA GLY A 401 9.65 10.92 0.74
C GLY A 401 8.48 11.52 -0.04
N THR A 402 8.05 10.91 -1.15
CA THR A 402 6.92 11.39 -1.94
C THR A 402 5.87 10.30 -2.10
N ASN A 403 4.70 10.68 -2.59
CA ASN A 403 3.63 9.76 -2.96
C ASN A 403 3.72 9.34 -4.43
N GLU A 404 4.92 9.35 -5.02
CA GLU A 404 5.10 9.16 -6.45
C GLU A 404 5.79 7.82 -6.77
N LEU A 405 5.25 7.11 -7.77
CA LEU A 405 5.91 6.01 -8.45
C LEU A 405 6.42 6.53 -9.79
N LEU A 406 7.73 6.55 -9.98
CA LEU A 406 8.31 6.73 -11.30
C LEU A 406 8.16 5.43 -12.07
N PHE A 407 7.77 5.49 -13.33
CA PHE A 407 7.87 4.34 -14.21
C PHE A 407 8.63 4.71 -15.48
N GLU A 408 9.41 3.74 -15.94
CA GLU A 408 10.26 3.87 -17.11
C GLU A 408 10.18 2.58 -17.91
N GLY A 409 10.23 2.70 -19.22
CA GLY A 409 10.16 1.55 -20.09
C GLY A 409 10.85 1.74 -21.42
N ASN A 410 10.98 0.63 -22.12
CA ASN A 410 11.51 0.58 -23.48
C ASN A 410 10.47 -0.11 -24.36
N ILE A 411 10.22 0.45 -25.53
CA ILE A 411 9.53 -0.20 -26.63
C ILE A 411 10.60 -0.69 -27.59
N PHE A 412 10.72 -2.00 -27.74
CA PHE A 412 11.59 -2.64 -28.69
C PHE A 412 10.79 -3.01 -29.92
N VAL A 413 11.12 -2.41 -31.05
CA VAL A 413 10.63 -2.80 -32.36
C VAL A 413 11.66 -3.73 -32.96
N ASN A 414 11.26 -4.96 -33.24
CA ASN A 414 12.05 -5.89 -34.02
C ASN A 414 11.25 -6.26 -35.26
N ALA A 415 11.79 -5.95 -36.43
CA ALA A 415 11.12 -6.27 -37.67
C ALA A 415 12.12 -6.82 -38.67
N ALA A 416 11.88 -8.04 -39.12
CA ALA A 416 12.54 -8.57 -40.30
C ALA A 416 11.71 -8.17 -41.51
N ALA A 417 12.23 -7.25 -42.32
CA ALA A 417 11.74 -6.96 -43.65
C ALA A 417 12.54 -7.78 -44.64
N VAL A 418 11.89 -8.60 -45.46
CA VAL A 418 12.51 -9.10 -46.69
C VAL A 418 11.97 -8.23 -47.81
N LEU A 419 12.83 -7.37 -48.37
CA LEU A 419 12.44 -6.56 -49.52
C LEU A 419 12.88 -7.28 -50.79
N GLU A 420 11.99 -8.11 -51.32
CA GLU A 420 12.10 -8.57 -52.70
C GLU A 420 11.51 -7.48 -53.60
N ILE A 421 12.37 -6.73 -54.27
CA ILE A 421 11.93 -5.86 -55.36
C ILE A 421 11.93 -6.71 -56.62
N GLU A 422 10.76 -7.19 -57.03
CA GLU A 422 10.57 -7.63 -58.40
C GLU A 422 10.61 -6.40 -59.30
N ALA A 423 11.81 -6.01 -59.72
CA ALA A 423 12.02 -4.91 -60.66
C ALA A 423 11.73 -5.34 -62.11
N SER A 424 10.88 -6.36 -62.31
CA SER A 424 10.62 -7.01 -63.60
C SER A 424 10.02 -6.05 -64.64
N LEU A 425 9.32 -5.00 -64.18
CA LEU A 425 8.71 -3.98 -65.05
C LEU A 425 9.68 -2.89 -65.54
N LEU A 426 10.70 -2.52 -64.74
CA LEU A 426 11.68 -1.47 -65.11
C LEU A 426 12.97 -2.05 -65.70
N PHE A 427 13.34 -3.27 -65.31
CA PHE A 427 14.50 -3.98 -65.79
C PHE A 427 14.05 -5.37 -66.19
N LYS A 428 13.77 -5.58 -67.48
CA LYS A 428 13.26 -6.83 -68.08
C LYS A 428 14.10 -8.10 -67.82
N SER A 429 15.09 -8.09 -66.92
CA SER A 429 16.01 -9.22 -66.73
C SER A 429 16.79 -9.27 -65.40
N ILE A 430 16.45 -8.50 -64.37
CA ILE A 430 17.22 -8.56 -63.10
C ILE A 430 16.30 -8.72 -61.89
N ASN A 431 16.20 -9.95 -61.38
CA ASN A 431 15.76 -10.21 -60.01
C ASN A 431 16.93 -9.86 -59.09
N VAL A 432 16.94 -8.65 -58.54
CA VAL A 432 17.84 -8.29 -57.45
C VAL A 432 17.12 -8.63 -56.16
N GLU A 433 17.53 -9.69 -55.49
CA GLU A 433 17.22 -9.82 -54.07
C GLU A 433 17.97 -8.70 -53.35
N VAL A 434 17.24 -7.68 -52.89
CA VAL A 434 17.84 -6.49 -52.24
C VAL A 434 18.27 -6.82 -50.80
N GLY A 435 18.07 -8.07 -50.36
CA GLY A 435 18.49 -8.62 -49.08
C GLY A 435 17.38 -8.56 -48.02
N SER A 436 17.49 -9.44 -47.04
CA SER A 436 16.67 -9.37 -45.81
C SER A 436 17.30 -8.39 -44.83
N GLN A 437 16.54 -7.43 -44.32
CA GLN A 437 16.99 -6.55 -43.26
C GLN A 437 16.22 -6.79 -41.97
N LYS A 438 16.97 -6.96 -40.87
CA LYS A 438 16.42 -6.88 -39.52
C LYS A 438 16.59 -5.46 -39.01
N ILE A 439 15.48 -4.75 -38.87
CA ILE A 439 15.42 -3.44 -38.26
C ILE A 439 15.12 -3.63 -36.78
N LYS A 440 16.04 -3.15 -35.95
CA LYS A 440 15.85 -3.05 -34.50
C LYS A 440 15.80 -1.58 -34.12
N GLY A 441 14.77 -1.21 -33.39
CA GLY A 441 14.61 0.14 -32.86
C GLY A 441 14.20 0.09 -31.40
N THR A 442 14.73 1.01 -30.62
CA THR A 442 14.38 1.17 -29.21
C THR A 442 13.85 2.58 -28.99
N GLN A 443 12.70 2.69 -28.32
CA GLN A 443 12.17 3.97 -27.83
C GLN A 443 11.95 3.90 -26.33
N LYS A 444 12.60 4.80 -25.59
CA LYS A 444 12.39 4.94 -24.16
C LYS A 444 11.15 5.77 -23.86
N PHE A 445 10.48 5.46 -22.77
CA PHE A 445 9.44 6.30 -22.22
C PHE A 445 9.49 6.35 -20.70
N SER A 446 8.95 7.42 -20.14
CA SER A 446 8.89 7.64 -18.69
C SER A 446 7.63 8.39 -18.29
N GLY A 447 7.20 8.20 -17.05
CA GLY A 447 6.10 8.94 -16.46
C GLY A 447 6.07 8.80 -14.95
N THR A 448 5.22 9.60 -14.32
CA THR A 448 5.07 9.61 -12.86
C THR A 448 3.62 9.34 -12.50
N ILE A 449 3.42 8.38 -11.61
CA ILE A 449 2.14 8.04 -11.01
C ILE A 449 2.11 8.65 -9.60
N LEU A 450 1.17 9.55 -9.36
CA LEU A 450 0.86 10.11 -8.05
C LEU A 450 -0.12 9.20 -7.32
N LEU A 451 0.18 8.79 -6.09
CA LEU A 451 -0.73 8.06 -5.22
C LEU A 451 -1.54 9.06 -4.38
N GLU A 452 -2.81 9.23 -4.69
CA GLU A 452 -3.72 10.05 -3.90
C GLU A 452 -4.43 9.16 -2.89
N GLY A 453 -4.31 9.51 -1.60
CA GLY A 453 -5.18 8.94 -0.58
C GLY A 453 -6.49 9.71 -0.58
N LYS A 454 -7.59 9.06 -0.96
CA LYS A 454 -8.92 9.61 -0.70
C LYS A 454 -9.42 9.01 0.60
N ALA A 455 -9.53 9.85 1.63
CA ALA A 455 -10.61 9.66 2.57
C ALA A 455 -11.85 10.03 1.75
N ASP A 456 -12.63 9.04 1.32
CA ASP A 456 -13.88 9.37 0.66
C ASP A 456 -14.67 10.24 1.65
N GLU A 457 -15.11 11.43 1.20
CA GLU A 457 -15.98 12.31 1.97
C GLU A 457 -17.29 11.54 2.16
N LEU A 458 -17.34 10.74 3.23
CA LEU A 458 -18.55 10.08 3.66
C LEU A 458 -19.42 11.20 4.23
N ASP A 459 -20.34 11.70 3.40
CA ASP A 459 -21.47 12.50 3.83
C ASP A 459 -22.31 11.64 4.78
N GLY A 460 -22.21 11.90 6.09
CA GLY A 460 -23.00 11.23 7.13
C GLY A 460 -22.22 10.26 8.00
N ASP A 461 -22.86 9.84 9.10
CA ASP A 461 -22.33 9.01 10.21
C ASP A 461 -21.74 7.63 9.81
N ASP A 462 -21.66 7.30 8.52
CA ASP A 462 -21.02 6.09 8.01
C ASP A 462 -19.49 6.23 8.06
N MET A 463 -18.95 6.27 9.27
CA MET A 463 -17.52 6.34 9.55
C MET A 463 -16.85 4.99 9.34
N LEU A 464 -16.67 4.60 8.09
CA LEU A 464 -15.85 3.44 7.78
C LEU A 464 -14.55 3.93 7.18
N SER A 465 -13.44 3.37 7.65
CA SER A 465 -12.09 3.61 7.15
C SER A 465 -11.93 3.09 5.72
N GLN A 466 -12.69 3.62 4.77
CA GLN A 466 -12.51 3.39 3.35
C GLN A 466 -11.39 4.31 2.91
N PHE A 467 -10.16 3.79 3.03
CA PHE A 467 -9.03 4.43 2.42
C PHE A 467 -8.77 3.76 1.09
N SER A 468 -8.90 4.54 0.03
CA SER A 468 -8.47 4.14 -1.30
C SER A 468 -7.21 4.89 -1.70
N VAL A 469 -6.15 4.13 -2.05
CA VAL A 469 -5.04 4.70 -2.81
C VAL A 469 -5.43 4.69 -4.27
N LYS A 470 -5.69 5.88 -4.83
CA LYS A 470 -6.00 6.08 -6.24
C LYS A 470 -4.76 6.63 -6.93
N PRO A 471 -4.12 5.87 -7.84
CA PRO A 471 -3.01 6.38 -8.61
C PRO A 471 -3.57 7.36 -9.65
N LYS A 472 -2.74 8.29 -10.09
CA LYS A 472 -3.05 9.25 -11.14
C LYS A 472 -1.79 9.56 -11.92
N LEU A 473 -1.84 9.58 -13.25
CA LEU A 473 -0.70 10.12 -14.01
C LEU A 473 -0.56 11.61 -13.70
N LYS A 474 0.60 11.98 -13.14
CA LYS A 474 0.92 13.37 -12.84
C LYS A 474 1.07 14.20 -14.11
N ASP A 475 1.75 13.61 -15.10
CA ASP A 475 2.05 14.22 -16.40
C ASP A 475 1.75 13.25 -17.55
N LYS A 476 1.71 13.77 -18.78
CA LYS A 476 1.72 12.93 -19.98
C LYS A 476 2.99 12.08 -20.01
N ILE A 477 2.87 10.83 -20.45
CA ILE A 477 4.03 9.96 -20.67
C ILE A 477 4.97 10.63 -21.67
N LYS A 478 6.23 10.76 -21.28
CA LYS A 478 7.29 11.34 -22.10
C LYS A 478 7.94 10.22 -22.91
N PHE A 479 8.00 10.39 -24.22
CA PHE A 479 8.68 9.48 -25.13
C PHE A 479 9.97 10.12 -25.63
N GLU A 480 11.07 9.40 -25.56
CA GLU A 480 12.34 9.81 -26.16
C GLU A 480 12.31 9.60 -27.68
N LYS A 481 13.32 10.15 -28.36
CA LYS A 481 13.50 9.92 -29.80
C LYS A 481 13.81 8.45 -30.07
N LEU A 482 13.29 7.93 -31.18
CA LEU A 482 13.60 6.59 -31.67
C LEU A 482 15.09 6.45 -32.00
N ILE A 483 15.73 5.44 -31.42
CA ILE A 483 17.09 5.00 -31.74
C ILE A 483 16.99 3.73 -32.59
N LEU A 484 17.54 3.76 -33.80
CA LEU A 484 17.63 2.58 -34.67
C LEU A 484 19.00 1.93 -34.45
N ASP A 485 19.01 0.70 -33.94
CA ASP A 485 20.21 0.04 -33.43
C ASP A 485 21.05 -0.63 -34.54
N THR A 486 20.46 -0.95 -35.71
CA THR A 486 21.16 -1.59 -36.83
C THR A 486 20.63 -1.15 -38.21
N ASP A 487 21.49 -0.53 -39.03
CA ASP A 487 21.38 -0.44 -40.50
C ASP A 487 22.64 -1.03 -41.14
N SER A 488 22.83 -2.34 -41.01
CA SER A 488 24.06 -3.01 -41.44
C SER A 488 24.27 -3.00 -42.97
N THR A 489 23.31 -2.53 -43.76
CA THR A 489 23.32 -2.64 -45.23
C THR A 489 23.23 -1.28 -45.96
N GLY A 490 23.13 -0.15 -45.25
CA GLY A 490 22.90 1.16 -45.85
C GLY A 490 21.51 1.31 -46.50
N TYR A 491 20.57 0.45 -46.14
CA TYR A 491 19.22 0.40 -46.69
C TYR A 491 18.38 1.60 -46.22
N ILE A 492 18.62 2.10 -45.00
CA ILE A 492 17.97 3.34 -44.53
C ILE A 492 18.39 4.50 -45.44
N SER A 493 19.64 4.54 -45.90
CA SER A 493 20.12 5.55 -46.85
C SER A 493 19.41 5.44 -48.22
N ILE A 494 19.19 4.22 -48.73
CA ILE A 494 18.45 3.99 -49.99
C ILE A 494 16.99 4.40 -49.86
N GLN A 495 16.32 4.02 -48.76
CA GLN A 495 14.92 4.38 -48.56
C GLN A 495 14.70 5.86 -48.25
N ASN A 496 15.59 6.50 -47.50
CA ASN A 496 15.55 7.95 -47.33
C ASN A 496 15.73 8.64 -48.67
N PHE A 497 16.65 8.15 -49.51
CA PHE A 497 16.83 8.66 -50.87
C PHE A 497 15.58 8.48 -51.74
N ILE A 498 14.95 7.31 -51.74
CA ILE A 498 13.70 7.06 -52.49
C ILE A 498 12.57 7.95 -51.94
N GLY A 499 12.44 8.04 -50.62
CA GLY A 499 11.43 8.89 -49.98
C GLY A 499 11.62 10.37 -50.33
N ASP A 500 12.86 10.86 -50.32
CA ASP A 500 13.18 12.25 -50.70
C ASP A 500 12.97 12.48 -52.20
N ALA A 501 13.30 11.50 -53.05
CA ALA A 501 13.01 11.55 -54.49
C ALA A 501 11.50 11.62 -54.77
N LEU A 502 10.68 10.81 -54.08
CA LEU A 502 9.23 10.79 -54.23
C LEU A 502 8.55 12.05 -53.67
N LYS A 503 9.07 12.61 -52.57
CA LYS A 503 8.62 13.92 -52.04
C LYS A 503 8.78 15.03 -53.07
N ASN A 504 9.85 14.98 -53.88
CA ASN A 504 10.09 15.94 -54.96
C ASN A 504 9.18 15.74 -56.19
N THR A 505 8.47 14.59 -56.31
CA THR A 505 7.52 14.31 -57.39
C THR A 505 6.05 14.56 -57.02
N PHE A 506 5.78 15.48 -56.08
CA PHE A 506 4.44 15.86 -55.58
C PHE A 506 3.64 14.78 -54.84
N ILE A 507 4.21 13.60 -54.57
CA ILE A 507 3.56 12.55 -53.78
C ILE A 507 4.19 12.57 -52.38
N PRO A 508 3.50 13.07 -51.35
CA PRO A 508 4.05 13.10 -49.99
C PRO A 508 4.23 11.67 -49.48
N TYR A 509 5.47 11.18 -49.55
CA TYR A 509 5.83 9.83 -49.12
C TYR A 509 6.44 9.86 -47.71
N PRO A 510 5.88 9.16 -46.72
CA PRO A 510 6.53 9.01 -45.42
C PRO A 510 7.75 8.10 -45.58
N SER A 511 8.92 8.55 -45.12
CA SER A 511 10.09 7.67 -45.07
C SER A 511 9.80 6.48 -44.14
N LEU A 512 10.52 5.36 -44.26
CA LEU A 512 10.37 4.26 -43.29
C LEU A 512 10.64 4.73 -41.86
N ARG A 513 11.55 5.70 -41.69
CA ARG A 513 11.77 6.36 -40.41
C ARG A 513 10.50 7.08 -39.92
N ASP A 514 9.81 7.81 -40.80
CA ASP A 514 8.55 8.47 -40.49
C ASP A 514 7.46 7.44 -40.14
N ALA A 515 7.38 6.33 -40.89
CA ALA A 515 6.43 5.25 -40.63
C ALA A 515 6.71 4.50 -39.33
N LEU A 516 7.98 4.21 -39.01
CA LEU A 516 8.41 3.63 -37.73
C LEU A 516 8.13 4.59 -36.57
N SER A 517 8.45 5.88 -36.76
CA SER A 517 8.17 6.92 -35.78
C SER A 517 6.67 7.09 -35.54
N ALA A 518 5.84 7.05 -36.59
CA ALA A 518 4.39 7.11 -36.48
C ALA A 518 3.82 5.87 -35.78
N THR A 519 4.33 4.68 -36.12
CA THR A 519 3.92 3.41 -35.49
C THR A 519 4.26 3.41 -34.00
N GLN A 520 5.48 3.81 -33.63
CA GLN A 520 5.87 3.94 -32.23
C GLN A 520 5.09 5.02 -31.49
N THR A 521 4.81 6.16 -32.13
CA THR A 521 3.94 7.19 -31.55
C THR A 521 2.55 6.65 -31.27
N ALA A 522 1.99 5.84 -32.18
CA ALA A 522 0.70 5.19 -32.00
C ALA A 522 0.73 4.13 -30.88
N ILE A 523 1.78 3.31 -30.81
CA ILE A 523 1.98 2.35 -29.71
C ILE A 523 2.12 3.10 -28.38
N GLY A 524 2.90 4.17 -28.34
CA GLY A 524 3.09 5.02 -27.18
C GLY A 524 1.79 5.67 -26.71
N ALA A 525 0.98 6.20 -27.63
CA ALA A 525 -0.34 6.75 -27.30
C ALA A 525 -1.30 5.67 -26.75
N LYS A 526 -1.32 4.47 -27.36
CA LYS A 526 -2.08 3.32 -26.84
C LYS A 526 -1.62 2.91 -25.45
N LEU A 527 -0.30 2.83 -25.23
CA LEU A 527 0.27 2.50 -23.94
C LEU A 527 -0.06 3.57 -22.90
N ALA A 528 -0.05 4.85 -23.27
CA ALA A 528 -0.43 5.94 -22.37
C ALA A 528 -1.91 5.88 -21.98
N ASN A 529 -2.80 5.64 -22.94
CA ASN A 529 -4.24 5.45 -22.65
C ASN A 529 -4.46 4.21 -21.79
N LEU A 530 -3.76 3.11 -22.08
CA LEU A 530 -3.84 1.91 -21.28
C LEU A 530 -3.36 2.16 -19.86
N VAL A 531 -2.19 2.78 -19.67
CA VAL A 531 -1.66 3.14 -18.36
C VAL A 531 -2.65 4.05 -17.60
N ASN A 532 -3.26 5.03 -18.27
CA ASN A 532 -4.31 5.87 -17.68
C ASN A 532 -5.54 5.07 -17.24
N ASP A 533 -6.10 4.24 -18.12
CA ASP A 533 -7.28 3.41 -17.82
C ASP A 533 -7.01 2.41 -16.69
N MET A 534 -5.79 1.87 -16.65
CA MET A 534 -5.35 0.95 -15.61
C MET A 534 -5.22 1.64 -14.27
N ILE A 535 -4.56 2.80 -14.27
CA ILE A 535 -4.39 3.64 -13.09
C ILE A 535 -5.75 4.05 -12.52
N GLY A 536 -6.70 4.45 -13.38
CA GLY A 536 -8.06 4.79 -12.95
C GLY A 536 -8.85 3.64 -12.34
N LYS A 537 -8.44 2.38 -12.58
CA LYS A 537 -9.06 1.16 -12.03
C LYS A 537 -8.35 0.62 -10.79
N PHE A 538 -7.15 1.11 -10.48
CA PHE A 538 -6.42 0.65 -9.30
C PHE A 538 -6.96 1.39 -8.07
N SER A 539 -7.52 0.63 -7.15
CA SER A 539 -7.76 1.05 -5.78
C SER A 539 -7.16 0.01 -4.85
N ILE A 540 -6.36 0.48 -3.90
CA ILE A 540 -6.08 -0.30 -2.70
C ILE A 540 -7.23 -0.07 -1.76
N ASP A 541 -8.03 -1.09 -1.52
CA ASP A 541 -9.11 -1.05 -0.55
C ASP A 541 -8.68 -1.75 0.74
N MET A 542 -8.74 -1.00 1.84
CA MET A 542 -8.42 -1.48 3.19
C MET A 542 -9.67 -1.80 4.02
N THR A 543 -10.86 -1.87 3.42
CA THR A 543 -12.12 -2.24 4.11
C THR A 543 -12.12 -3.64 4.71
N ASN A 544 -11.27 -4.55 4.21
CA ASN A 544 -11.32 -5.97 4.55
C ASN A 544 -10.57 -6.36 5.85
N TYR A 545 -10.02 -5.39 6.58
CA TYR A 545 -9.57 -5.59 7.95
C TYR A 545 -9.66 -4.27 8.70
N ALA A 546 -9.88 -4.34 10.00
CA ALA A 546 -9.95 -3.14 10.82
C ALA A 546 -9.22 -3.34 12.13
N PHE A 547 -8.53 -2.26 12.50
CA PHE A 547 -8.03 -2.08 13.84
C PHE A 547 -8.96 -1.11 14.55
N ILE A 548 -9.66 -1.60 15.57
CA ILE A 548 -10.56 -0.82 16.42
C ILE A 548 -9.77 -0.46 17.68
N PRO A 549 -9.45 0.82 17.90
CA PRO A 549 -8.75 1.27 19.10
C PRO A 549 -9.62 1.08 20.37
N PRO A 550 -9.04 1.21 21.58
CA PRO A 550 -9.80 0.99 22.80
C PRO A 550 -10.82 2.10 23.02
N GLY A 551 -12.05 1.71 23.39
CA GLY A 551 -13.18 2.64 23.52
C GLY A 551 -13.79 3.00 22.18
N GLY A 552 -13.66 2.13 21.18
CA GLY A 552 -14.24 2.30 19.84
C GLY A 552 -13.57 3.37 18.99
N GLY A 553 -14.24 3.73 17.90
CA GLY A 553 -13.78 4.72 16.95
C GLY A 553 -12.96 4.13 15.82
N VAL A 554 -12.45 5.00 14.94
CA VAL A 554 -11.91 4.57 13.65
C VAL A 554 -10.56 5.22 13.38
N LEU A 555 -9.62 4.41 12.89
CA LEU A 555 -8.39 4.91 12.29
C LEU A 555 -8.68 5.35 10.85
N LEU A 556 -8.54 6.65 10.61
CA LEU A 556 -8.57 7.22 9.27
C LEU A 556 -7.15 7.20 8.70
N TYR A 557 -7.03 6.91 7.40
CA TYR A 557 -5.75 6.84 6.74
C TYR A 557 -5.62 7.98 5.72
N GLN A 558 -4.46 8.62 5.67
CA GLN A 558 -4.22 9.73 4.74
C GLN A 558 -2.75 9.84 4.32
N ARG A 559 -2.48 10.69 3.32
CA ARG A 559 -1.12 11.07 2.89
C ARG A 559 -0.20 9.85 2.64
N PRO A 560 -0.55 8.95 1.69
CA PRO A 560 0.35 7.87 1.32
C PRO A 560 1.69 8.46 0.85
N HIS A 561 2.81 7.86 1.18
CA HIS A 561 4.14 8.25 0.73
C HIS A 561 5.11 7.08 0.84
N PHE A 562 6.22 7.11 0.11
CA PHE A 562 7.23 6.05 0.17
C PHE A 562 8.37 6.41 1.10
N SER A 563 8.87 5.44 1.86
CA SER A 563 10.10 5.58 2.65
C SER A 563 11.36 5.56 1.78
N GLY A 564 12.53 5.75 2.40
CA GLY A 564 13.83 5.51 1.78
C GLY A 564 14.01 4.09 1.24
N SER A 565 13.40 3.08 1.88
CA SER A 565 13.41 1.68 1.43
C SER A 565 12.40 1.40 0.31
N GLY A 566 11.48 2.34 0.06
CA GLY A 566 10.38 2.20 -0.88
C GLY A 566 9.15 1.49 -0.31
N ASP A 567 9.08 1.30 1.01
CA ASP A 567 7.86 0.84 1.69
C ASP A 567 6.79 1.95 1.63
N LEU A 568 5.52 1.58 1.48
CA LEU A 568 4.41 2.53 1.42
C LEU A 568 3.94 2.87 2.84
N PHE A 569 4.16 4.10 3.26
CA PHE A 569 3.69 4.70 4.51
C PHE A 569 2.37 5.41 4.27
N ILE A 570 1.45 5.27 5.22
CA ILE A 570 0.15 5.94 5.22
C ILE A 570 -0.09 6.42 6.65
N ASP A 571 -0.35 7.71 6.82
CA ASP A 571 -0.58 8.25 8.16
C ASP A 571 -1.91 7.75 8.70
N ALA A 572 -1.89 7.24 9.94
CA ALA A 572 -3.09 6.85 10.66
C ALA A 572 -3.49 7.97 11.62
N ILE A 573 -4.72 8.47 11.50
CA ILE A 573 -5.34 9.46 12.39
C ILE A 573 -6.37 8.73 13.22
N TYR A 574 -6.36 8.97 14.53
CA TYR A 574 -7.42 8.47 15.39
C TYR A 574 -8.55 9.49 15.45
N LYS A 575 -9.74 9.09 14.97
CA LYS A 575 -10.97 9.85 15.19
C LYS A 575 -11.69 9.23 16.38
N THR A 576 -11.70 9.94 17.49
CA THR A 576 -12.48 9.55 18.67
C THR A 576 -13.97 9.66 18.35
N PRO A 577 -14.80 8.76 18.88
CA PRO A 577 -16.25 8.98 18.94
C PRO A 577 -16.54 10.33 19.60
N GLU A 578 -17.53 11.08 19.09
CA GLU A 578 -17.99 12.28 19.79
C GLU A 578 -18.60 11.84 21.14
N ALA A 579 -18.05 12.37 22.23
CA ALA A 579 -18.34 11.92 23.60
C ALA A 579 -19.68 12.44 24.14
#